data_AF-A0A6F8T1L0-F1
#
_entry.id   AF-A0A6F8T1L0-F1
#
_cell.length_a   1.000
_cell.length_b   1.000
_cell.length_c   1.000
_cell.angle_alpha   90.00
_cell.angle_beta   90.00
_cell.angle_gamma   90.00
#
_symmetry.space_group_name_H-M   'P 1'
#
loop_
_entity.id
_entity.type
_entity.pdbx_description
1 polymer ?
#
loop_
_entity_poly.entity_id
_entity_poly.type
_entity_poly.pdbx_seq_one_letter_code
_entity_poly.pdbx_strand_id
1 'polypeptide(L)'
;MFIKNSREYFKKIIIIFWTLWWFIALWTDIVGGLAHYGLLVKSWAPDTNYPFILNSLKMYPLPEWIPPLLFIGILLWSLLSTVVFCWACASLNKNPKIWMHRADIAFIVSLGFWLAFFLADQLVMKFDLEENHMVQGGFQLLTYLTLYLLPSGNQRTNQ
;
A
#
# COMPACT_ATOMS: atom_id res chain seq x y z
N MET A 1 30.27 7.53 14.69
CA MET A 1 28.96 7.87 15.31
C MET A 1 27.90 8.24 14.25
N PHE A 2 28.21 9.08 13.26
CA PHE A 2 27.27 9.54 12.21
C PHE A 2 26.59 8.43 11.38
N ILE A 3 27.32 7.39 10.96
CA ILE A 3 26.78 6.29 10.10
C ILE A 3 25.74 5.42 10.84
N LYS A 4 25.79 5.39 12.18
CA LYS A 4 24.91 4.55 13.01
C LYS A 4 23.48 5.07 13.01
N ASN A 5 23.35 6.40 13.06
CA ASN A 5 22.05 7.08 13.05
C ASN A 5 21.45 7.13 11.64
N SER A 6 22.28 7.25 10.58
CA SER A 6 21.76 7.36 9.22
C SER A 6 20.96 6.13 8.77
N ARG A 7 21.37 4.92 9.17
CA ARG A 7 20.65 3.66 8.85
C ARG A 7 19.29 3.60 9.51
N GLU A 8 19.19 3.99 10.77
CA GLU A 8 17.92 4.03 11.49
C GLU A 8 16.99 5.10 10.90
N TYR A 9 17.51 6.28 10.58
CA TYR A 9 16.73 7.32 9.90
C TYR A 9 16.22 6.83 8.54
N PHE A 10 17.04 6.12 7.78
CA PHE A 10 16.62 5.57 6.48
C PHE A 10 15.45 4.59 6.62
N LYS A 11 15.48 3.69 7.61
CA LYS A 11 14.34 2.80 7.92
C LYS A 11 13.07 3.58 8.22
N LYS A 12 13.17 4.66 9.00
CA LYS A 12 12.02 5.54 9.33
C LYS A 12 11.50 6.28 8.10
N ILE A 13 12.40 6.74 7.23
CA ILE A 13 12.04 7.37 5.94
C ILE A 13 11.25 6.40 5.06
N ILE A 14 11.65 5.13 4.99
CA ILE A 14 10.90 4.09 4.26
C ILE A 14 9.45 3.99 4.77
N ILE A 15 9.24 4.00 6.08
CA ILE A 15 7.89 3.93 6.68
C ILE A 15 7.08 5.18 6.33
N ILE A 16 7.69 6.37 6.42
CA ILE A 16 7.04 7.63 6.06
C ILE A 16 6.68 7.64 4.57
N PHE A 17 7.59 7.19 3.71
CA PHE A 17 7.35 7.08 2.27
C PHE A 17 6.10 6.23 1.98
N TRP A 18 6.00 5.03 2.57
CA TRP A 18 4.84 4.17 2.36
C TRP A 18 3.55 4.75 2.96
N THR A 19 3.64 5.46 4.06
CA THR A 19 2.50 6.19 4.63
C THR A 19 1.94 7.22 3.65
N LEU A 20 2.83 8.02 3.05
CA LEU A 20 2.45 9.01 2.05
C LEU A 20 1.91 8.36 0.77
N TRP A 21 2.55 7.28 0.31
CA TRP A 21 2.12 6.54 -0.87
C TRP A 21 0.69 6.00 -0.70
N TRP A 22 0.41 5.32 0.41
CA TRP A 22 -0.91 4.77 0.71
C TRP A 22 -1.97 5.86 0.88
N PHE A 23 -1.61 6.96 1.54
CA PHE A 23 -2.50 8.11 1.68
C PHE A 23 -2.87 8.72 0.32
N ILE A 24 -1.89 8.88 -0.57
CA ILE A 24 -2.12 9.39 -1.94
C ILE A 24 -3.00 8.41 -2.73
N ALA A 25 -2.70 7.11 -2.69
CA ALA A 25 -3.48 6.08 -3.38
C ALA A 25 -4.95 6.08 -2.93
N LEU A 26 -5.18 6.02 -1.62
CA LEU A 26 -6.52 6.12 -1.02
C LEU A 26 -7.24 7.40 -1.44
N TRP A 27 -6.56 8.54 -1.37
CA TRP A 27 -7.13 9.82 -1.74
C TRP A 27 -7.54 9.84 -3.21
N THR A 28 -6.68 9.38 -4.11
CA THR A 28 -6.98 9.34 -5.54
C THR A 28 -8.15 8.41 -5.85
N ASP A 29 -8.26 7.25 -5.18
CA ASP A 29 -9.38 6.32 -5.37
C ASP A 29 -10.69 6.90 -4.85
N ILE A 30 -10.69 7.53 -3.67
CA ILE A 30 -11.89 8.19 -3.12
C ILE A 30 -12.36 9.29 -4.08
N VAL A 31 -11.45 10.16 -4.52
CA VAL A 31 -11.82 11.29 -5.40
C VAL A 31 -12.29 10.77 -6.76
N GLY A 32 -11.62 9.77 -7.34
CA GLY A 32 -12.03 9.15 -8.60
C GLY A 32 -13.41 8.50 -8.49
N GLY A 33 -13.66 7.74 -7.41
CA GLY A 33 -14.97 7.16 -7.14
C GLY A 33 -16.07 8.21 -6.98
N LEU A 34 -15.84 9.28 -6.20
CA LEU A 34 -16.80 10.38 -6.06
C LEU A 34 -17.07 11.10 -7.38
N ALA A 35 -16.04 11.25 -8.23
CA ALA A 35 -16.19 11.85 -9.56
C ALA A 35 -17.02 10.96 -10.49
N HIS A 36 -16.83 9.63 -10.45
CA HIS A 36 -17.61 8.66 -11.22
C HIS A 36 -19.11 8.78 -10.96
N TYR A 37 -19.50 8.95 -9.69
CA TYR A 37 -20.89 9.11 -9.28
C TYR A 37 -21.42 10.55 -9.45
N GLY A 38 -20.65 11.46 -10.04
CA GLY A 38 -21.05 12.86 -10.26
C GLY A 38 -21.15 13.70 -8.99
N LEU A 39 -20.67 13.18 -7.85
CA LEU A 39 -20.66 13.90 -6.57
C LEU A 39 -19.55 14.96 -6.51
N LEU A 40 -18.59 14.89 -7.45
CA LEU A 40 -17.43 15.76 -7.49
C LEU A 40 -17.04 16.04 -8.93
N VAL A 41 -17.19 17.30 -9.37
CA VAL A 41 -16.71 17.73 -10.70
C VAL A 41 -15.30 18.28 -10.56
N LYS A 42 -14.27 17.47 -10.83
CA LYS A 42 -12.87 17.92 -10.80
C LYS A 42 -12.08 17.37 -11.99
N SER A 43 -11.55 18.29 -12.82
CA SER A 43 -10.73 17.98 -13.99
C SER A 43 -9.34 17.43 -13.67
N TRP A 44 -8.87 17.57 -12.43
CA TRP A 44 -7.55 17.12 -12.00
C TRP A 44 -7.53 15.70 -11.43
N ALA A 45 -8.70 15.10 -11.18
CA ALA A 45 -8.81 13.78 -10.57
C ALA A 45 -9.30 12.77 -11.62
N PRO A 46 -8.41 11.90 -12.14
CA PRO A 46 -8.80 10.91 -13.12
C PRO A 46 -9.73 9.86 -12.50
N ASP A 47 -10.92 9.69 -13.07
CA ASP A 47 -11.81 8.57 -12.80
C ASP A 47 -11.39 7.35 -13.63
N THR A 48 -10.24 6.77 -13.30
CA THR A 48 -9.70 5.64 -14.06
C THR A 48 -9.93 4.30 -13.37
N ASN A 49 -9.83 4.25 -12.04
CA ASN A 49 -9.71 2.96 -11.34
C ASN A 49 -11.03 2.18 -11.30
N TYR A 50 -12.18 2.82 -11.05
CA TYR A 50 -13.47 2.14 -11.08
C TYR A 50 -13.90 1.70 -12.50
N PRO A 51 -13.83 2.56 -13.54
CA PRO A 51 -14.06 2.14 -14.92
C PRO A 51 -13.12 1.02 -15.37
N PHE A 52 -11.88 1.01 -14.86
CA PHE A 52 -10.94 -0.06 -15.15
C PHE A 52 -11.40 -1.40 -14.57
N ILE A 53 -11.86 -1.44 -13.30
CA ILE A 53 -12.44 -2.65 -12.68
C ILE A 53 -13.61 -3.16 -13.51
N LEU A 54 -14.53 -2.28 -13.90
CA LEU A 54 -15.67 -2.65 -14.76
C LEU A 54 -15.18 -3.30 -16.06
N ASN A 55 -14.16 -2.74 -16.69
CA ASN A 55 -13.63 -3.26 -17.94
C ASN A 55 -12.95 -4.63 -17.78
N SER A 56 -12.23 -4.85 -16.68
CA SER A 56 -11.56 -6.12 -16.39
C SER A 56 -12.53 -7.26 -16.10
N LEU A 57 -13.68 -6.95 -15.50
CA LEU A 57 -14.69 -7.94 -15.13
C LEU A 57 -15.62 -8.37 -16.28
N LYS A 58 -15.58 -7.68 -17.44
CA LYS A 58 -16.45 -7.97 -18.60
C LYS A 58 -16.33 -9.38 -19.15
N MET A 59 -15.22 -10.09 -18.86
CA MET A 59 -15.04 -11.49 -19.28
C MET A 59 -15.96 -12.46 -18.52
N TYR A 60 -16.60 -12.02 -17.44
CA TYR A 60 -17.49 -12.82 -16.62
C TYR A 60 -18.92 -12.25 -16.63
N PRO A 61 -19.96 -13.11 -16.64
CA PRO A 61 -21.36 -12.68 -16.50
C PRO A 61 -21.68 -12.39 -15.03
N LEU A 62 -21.13 -11.30 -14.49
CA LEU A 62 -21.28 -10.94 -13.08
C LEU A 62 -22.51 -10.04 -12.84
N PRO A 63 -23.19 -10.20 -11.69
CA PRO A 63 -24.20 -9.25 -11.25
C PRO A 63 -23.64 -7.83 -11.08
N GLU A 64 -24.48 -6.82 -11.33
CA GLU A 64 -24.10 -5.39 -11.29
C GLU A 64 -23.59 -4.91 -9.92
N TRP A 65 -23.90 -5.61 -8.83
CA TRP A 65 -23.44 -5.26 -7.49
C TRP A 65 -22.01 -5.73 -7.18
N ILE A 66 -21.43 -6.63 -7.99
CA ILE A 66 -20.09 -7.17 -7.75
C ILE A 66 -18.99 -6.10 -7.95
N PRO A 67 -18.92 -5.35 -9.08
CA PRO A 67 -17.88 -4.35 -9.26
C PRO A 67 -17.86 -3.25 -8.17
N PRO A 68 -19.00 -2.65 -7.78
CA PRO A 68 -19.05 -1.72 -6.64
C PRO A 68 -18.53 -2.34 -5.35
N LEU A 69 -18.91 -3.60 -5.04
CA LEU A 69 -18.44 -4.28 -3.84
C LEU A 69 -16.93 -4.48 -3.84
N LEU A 70 -16.36 -4.92 -4.97
CA LEU A 70 -14.91 -5.09 -5.12
C LEU A 70 -14.16 -3.75 -4.95
N PHE A 71 -14.68 -2.68 -5.54
CA PHE A 71 -14.10 -1.35 -5.40
C PHE A 71 -14.16 -0.84 -3.95
N ILE A 72 -15.27 -1.06 -3.25
CA ILE A 72 -15.37 -0.77 -1.81
C ILE A 72 -14.36 -1.60 -1.02
N GLY A 73 -14.16 -2.87 -1.36
CA GLY A 73 -13.14 -3.73 -0.76
C GLY A 73 -11.72 -3.15 -0.92
N ILE A 74 -11.38 -2.70 -2.13
CA ILE A 74 -10.10 -2.02 -2.43
C ILE A 74 -9.95 -0.76 -1.57
N LEU A 75 -10.98 0.09 -1.52
CA LEU A 75 -10.97 1.32 -0.71
C LEU A 75 -10.79 1.03 0.78
N LEU A 76 -11.51 0.06 1.33
CA LEU A 76 -11.43 -0.30 2.75
C LEU A 76 -10.05 -0.87 3.11
N TRP A 77 -9.47 -1.70 2.24
CA TRP A 77 -8.14 -2.26 2.47
C TRP A 77 -7.05 -1.19 2.30
N SER A 78 -7.18 -0.29 1.33
CA SER A 78 -6.28 0.88 1.18
C SER A 78 -6.36 1.82 2.39
N LEU A 79 -7.57 2.05 2.92
CA LEU A 79 -7.78 2.78 4.18
C LEU A 79 -7.12 2.08 5.35
N LEU A 80 -7.31 0.77 5.48
CA LEU A 80 -6.67 -0.01 6.54
C LEU A 80 -5.14 0.12 6.47
N SER A 81 -4.55 -0.08 5.29
CA SER A 81 -3.11 0.10 5.03
C SER A 81 -2.63 1.50 5.44
N THR A 82 -3.37 2.54 5.04
CA THR A 82 -3.07 3.93 5.42
C THR A 82 -3.08 4.12 6.94
N VAL A 83 -4.11 3.62 7.62
CA VAL A 83 -4.26 3.75 9.08
C VAL A 83 -3.13 3.04 9.82
N VAL A 84 -2.78 1.81 9.44
CA VAL A 84 -1.70 1.06 10.11
C VAL A 84 -0.33 1.69 9.86
N PHE A 85 -0.09 2.27 8.68
CA PHE A 85 1.12 3.04 8.40
C PHE A 85 1.19 4.35 9.21
N CYS A 86 0.09 5.10 9.31
CA CYS A 86 0.00 6.26 10.21
C CYS A 86 0.28 5.87 11.67
N TRP A 87 -0.24 4.72 12.12
CA TRP A 87 0.01 4.18 13.45
C TRP A 87 1.48 3.79 13.69
N ALA A 88 2.16 3.28 12.67
CA ALA A 88 3.61 3.05 12.68
C ALA A 88 4.38 4.38 12.75
N CYS A 89 4.03 5.36 11.91
CA CYS A 89 4.60 6.72 11.92
C CYS A 89 4.50 7.40 13.29
N ALA A 90 3.34 7.31 13.94
CA ALA A 90 3.12 7.87 15.28
C ALA A 90 4.04 7.28 16.37
N SER A 91 4.71 6.16 16.09
CA SER A 91 5.63 5.49 17.02
C SER A 91 7.12 5.68 16.71
N LEU A 92 7.51 6.37 15.64
CA LEU A 92 8.91 6.43 15.18
C LEU A 92 9.91 7.03 16.19
N ASN A 93 9.41 7.83 17.14
CA ASN A 93 10.18 8.40 18.24
C ASN A 93 10.20 7.51 19.51
N LYS A 94 9.52 6.36 19.49
CA LYS A 94 9.48 5.38 20.58
C LYS A 94 10.62 4.37 20.45
N ASN A 95 10.70 3.44 21.40
CA ASN A 95 11.69 2.36 21.39
C ASN A 95 11.66 1.58 20.06
N PRO A 96 12.82 1.18 19.48
CA PRO A 96 12.89 0.41 18.24
C PRO A 96 12.01 -0.83 18.17
N LYS A 97 11.84 -1.55 19.28
CA LYS A 97 10.96 -2.72 19.33
C LYS A 97 9.50 -2.36 19.02
N ILE A 98 9.05 -1.18 19.48
CA ILE A 98 7.67 -0.72 19.31
C ILE A 98 7.44 -0.33 17.86
N TRP A 99 8.28 0.57 17.30
CA TRP A 99 8.02 1.07 15.96
C TRP A 99 8.29 0.04 14.87
N MET A 100 9.27 -0.86 15.07
CA MET A 100 9.48 -1.99 14.15
C MET A 100 8.27 -2.92 14.13
N HIS A 101 7.72 -3.30 15.30
CA HIS A 101 6.55 -4.17 15.34
C HIS A 101 5.33 -3.56 14.63
N ARG A 102 5.11 -2.25 14.79
CA ARG A 102 4.04 -1.56 14.06
C ARG A 102 4.30 -1.49 12.57
N ALA A 103 5.56 -1.29 12.17
CA ALA A 103 5.95 -1.34 10.77
C ALA A 103 5.68 -2.73 10.19
N ASP A 104 6.00 -3.82 10.90
CA ASP A 104 5.74 -5.19 10.46
C ASP A 104 4.26 -5.40 10.14
N ILE A 105 3.39 -5.01 11.07
CA ILE A 105 1.93 -5.09 10.85
C ILE A 105 1.53 -4.28 9.62
N ALA A 106 2.04 -3.05 9.48
CA ALA A 106 1.70 -2.18 8.36
C ALA A 106 2.13 -2.80 7.01
N PHE A 107 3.37 -3.29 6.93
CA PHE A 107 3.90 -3.95 5.74
C PHE A 107 3.18 -5.26 5.41
N ILE A 108 2.85 -6.09 6.40
CA ILE A 108 2.12 -7.34 6.18
C ILE A 108 0.72 -7.07 5.64
N VAL A 109 0.00 -6.11 6.23
CA VAL A 109 -1.35 -5.72 5.79
C VAL A 109 -1.32 -5.20 4.35
N SER A 110 -0.38 -4.32 4.01
CA SER A 110 -0.28 -3.74 2.67
C SER A 110 0.28 -4.71 1.64
N LEU A 111 1.18 -5.62 2.02
CA LEU A 111 1.64 -6.69 1.13
C LEU A 111 0.51 -7.68 0.85
N GLY A 112 -0.35 -7.96 1.84
CA GLY A 112 -1.57 -8.73 1.63
C GLY A 112 -2.48 -8.13 0.55
N PHE A 113 -2.59 -6.79 0.51
CA PHE A 113 -3.29 -6.09 -0.56
C PHE A 113 -2.66 -6.39 -1.93
N TRP A 114 -1.34 -6.23 -2.08
CA TRP A 114 -0.66 -6.51 -3.35
C TRP A 114 -0.82 -7.96 -3.81
N LEU A 115 -0.67 -8.91 -2.89
CA LEU A 115 -0.86 -10.33 -3.20
C LEU A 115 -2.29 -10.62 -3.67
N ALA A 116 -3.30 -9.96 -3.09
CA ALA A 116 -4.67 -10.06 -3.57
C ALA A 116 -4.82 -9.51 -5.00
N PHE A 117 -4.14 -8.41 -5.34
CA PHE A 117 -4.11 -7.88 -6.70
C PHE A 117 -3.42 -8.83 -7.68
N PHE A 118 -2.30 -9.46 -7.33
CA PHE A 118 -1.63 -10.40 -8.23
C PHE A 118 -2.55 -11.58 -8.58
N LEU A 119 -3.26 -12.11 -7.57
CA LEU A 119 -4.26 -13.14 -7.80
C LEU A 119 -5.43 -12.63 -8.65
N ALA A 120 -5.91 -11.42 -8.39
CA ALA A 120 -6.99 -10.81 -9.15
C ALA A 120 -6.59 -10.61 -10.63
N ASP A 121 -5.39 -10.08 -10.90
CA ASP A 121 -4.89 -9.84 -12.26
C ASP A 121 -4.78 -11.14 -13.06
N GLN A 122 -4.32 -12.22 -12.39
CA GLN A 122 -4.28 -13.56 -12.96
C GLN A 122 -5.68 -14.11 -13.26
N LEU A 123 -6.65 -13.89 -12.36
CA LEU A 123 -8.04 -14.28 -12.60
C LEU A 123 -8.64 -13.54 -13.80
N VAL A 124 -8.42 -12.22 -13.90
CA VAL A 124 -8.98 -11.41 -15.01
C VAL A 124 -8.09 -11.36 -16.26
N MET A 125 -6.99 -12.12 -16.29
CA MET A 125 -6.02 -12.18 -17.40
C MET A 125 -5.51 -10.78 -17.83
N LYS A 126 -5.21 -9.91 -16.87
CA LYS A 126 -4.71 -8.53 -17.09
C LYS A 126 -3.21 -8.39 -16.83
N PHE A 127 -2.40 -9.07 -17.64
CA PHE A 127 -0.94 -9.13 -17.46
C PHE A 127 -0.23 -7.77 -17.52
N ASP A 128 -0.72 -6.82 -18.34
CA ASP A 128 -0.15 -5.47 -18.39
C ASP A 128 -0.27 -4.71 -17.06
N LEU A 129 -1.32 -4.99 -16.28
CA LEU A 129 -1.44 -4.45 -14.92
C LEU A 129 -0.63 -5.25 -13.92
N GLU A 130 -0.63 -6.57 -14.07
CA GLU A 130 0.09 -7.45 -13.17
C GLU A 130 1.56 -7.04 -13.08
N GLU A 131 2.18 -6.68 -14.21
CA GLU A 131 3.55 -6.15 -14.21
C GLU A 131 3.69 -4.93 -13.28
N ASN A 132 2.80 -3.95 -13.41
CA ASN A 132 2.82 -2.74 -12.58
C ASN A 132 2.59 -3.06 -11.10
N HIS A 133 1.60 -3.88 -10.78
CA HIS A 133 1.33 -4.28 -9.40
C HIS A 133 2.50 -5.08 -8.83
N MET A 134 3.08 -6.01 -9.59
CA MET A 134 4.26 -6.79 -9.17
C MET A 134 5.47 -5.90 -8.90
N VAL A 135 5.71 -4.88 -9.72
CA VAL A 135 6.78 -3.89 -9.48
C VAL A 135 6.51 -3.14 -8.16
N GLN A 136 5.29 -2.67 -7.95
CA GLN A 136 4.92 -1.91 -6.74
C GLN A 136 4.99 -2.78 -5.47
N GLY A 137 4.35 -3.94 -5.48
CA GLY A 137 4.38 -4.88 -4.36
C GLY A 137 5.76 -5.48 -4.11
N GLY A 138 6.52 -5.76 -5.18
CA GLY A 138 7.91 -6.20 -5.11
C GLY A 138 8.81 -5.13 -4.49
N PHE A 139 8.66 -3.87 -4.89
CA PHE A 139 9.36 -2.74 -4.25
C PHE A 139 8.99 -2.58 -2.78
N GLN A 140 7.71 -2.78 -2.42
CA GLN A 140 7.28 -2.80 -1.02
C GLN A 140 7.92 -3.93 -0.24
N LEU A 141 8.00 -5.14 -0.80
CA LEU A 141 8.65 -6.28 -0.17
C LEU A 141 10.15 -6.02 0.03
N LEU A 142 10.85 -5.49 -0.98
CA LEU A 142 12.27 -5.15 -0.88
C LEU A 142 12.54 -4.11 0.20
N THR A 143 11.71 -3.07 0.29
CA THR A 143 11.84 -2.04 1.33
C THR A 143 11.48 -2.58 2.72
N TYR A 144 10.53 -3.51 2.82
CA TYR A 144 10.26 -4.24 4.06
C TYR A 144 11.46 -5.06 4.52
N LEU A 145 12.04 -5.88 3.63
CA LEU A 145 13.24 -6.68 3.91
C LEU A 145 14.42 -5.77 4.31
N THR A 146 14.53 -4.59 3.71
CA THR A 146 15.54 -3.59 4.04
C THR A 146 15.50 -3.16 5.52
N LEU A 147 14.31 -3.16 6.16
CA LEU A 147 14.19 -2.88 7.59
C LEU A 147 14.93 -3.91 8.47
N TYR A 148 15.13 -5.12 7.96
CA TYR A 148 15.80 -6.22 8.66
C TYR A 148 17.26 -6.39 8.24
N LEU A 149 17.54 -6.21 6.95
CA LEU A 149 18.89 -6.38 6.39
C LEU A 149 19.84 -5.26 6.80
N LEU A 150 19.33 -4.03 6.97
CA LEU A 150 20.16 -2.93 7.46
C LEU A 150 20.36 -3.06 8.97
N PRO A 151 21.60 -3.05 9.48
CA PRO A 151 21.84 -3.15 10.93
C PRO A 151 21.33 -1.90 11.66
N SER A 152 20.53 -2.11 12.71
CA SER A 152 20.20 -1.08 13.69
C SER A 152 21.36 -0.90 14.65
N GLY A 153 21.54 0.29 15.21
CA GLY A 153 22.72 0.66 15.97
C GLY A 153 23.13 -0.29 17.11
N ASN A 154 22.24 -1.07 17.71
CA ASN A 154 22.54 -1.78 18.96
C ASN A 154 22.93 -3.26 18.82
N GLN A 155 23.25 -3.78 17.64
CA GLN A 155 23.67 -5.19 17.47
C GLN A 155 25.19 -5.47 17.64
N ARG A 156 25.90 -4.70 18.48
CA ARG A 156 27.24 -5.09 18.96
C ARG A 156 27.32 -4.97 20.48
N THR A 157 26.65 -5.88 21.17
CA THR A 157 26.99 -6.33 22.54
C THR A 157 26.28 -7.67 22.68
N ASN A 158 27.01 -8.71 23.09
CA ASN A 158 26.62 -10.13 23.15
C ASN A 158 27.00 -10.96 21.91
N GLN A 159 28.29 -10.95 21.59
CA GLN A 159 29.02 -12.20 21.35
C GLN A 159 30.11 -12.29 22.42
#